data_AF-A0A932J3V6-F1
#
_entry.id   AF-A0A932J3V6-F1
#
_cell.length_a   1.000
_cell.length_b   1.000
_cell.length_c   1.000
_cell.angle_alpha   90.00
_cell.angle_beta   90.00
_cell.angle_gamma   90.00
#
_symmetry.space_group_name_H-M   'P 1'
#
loop_
_entity.id
_entity.type
_entity.pdbx_description
1 polymer ?
#
loop_
_entity_poly.entity_id
_entity_poly.type
_entity_poly.pdbx_seq_one_letter_code
_entity_poly.pdbx_strand_id
1 'polypeptide(L)'
;MTDATNNNIRDHHFSVSAHHVVLAAGTLGSTEILLRSREKGLKLSNQLGSRFSGNGDMIWAGYQQKDKVNPGSEAHQAYAERKVGPTITAMLDLRQRSPHPHVVQDAAVPAGLYRVFSELVTTTNVLYRMARRSPDERSTQLQIDPDAVNPSHLQHTAVYLTMGLDEAAGEMEYVPKDEDGHG
;
A
#
# COMPACT_ATOMS: atom_id res chain seq x y z
N MET A 1 8.65 32.12 10.81
CA MET A 1 9.34 31.45 11.93
C MET A 1 8.40 31.58 13.12
N THR A 2 7.48 30.63 13.24
CA THR A 2 6.43 30.65 14.26
C THR A 2 6.79 29.57 15.25
N ASP A 3 7.11 30.02 16.46
CA ASP A 3 7.70 29.27 17.55
C ASP A 3 6.75 28.17 18.06
N ALA A 4 7.28 26.95 18.14
CA ALA A 4 6.59 25.75 18.56
C ALA A 4 6.84 25.54 20.05
N THR A 5 6.06 26.22 20.89
CA THR A 5 6.01 25.93 22.33
C THR A 5 4.57 26.03 22.85
N ASN A 6 3.77 24.98 22.64
CA ASN A 6 2.62 24.79 23.53
C ASN A 6 2.29 23.31 23.74
N ASN A 7 2.85 22.78 24.82
CA ASN A 7 2.74 21.38 25.26
C ASN A 7 1.42 21.13 26.04
N ASN A 8 0.35 21.88 25.74
CA ASN A 8 -0.92 21.89 26.48
C ASN A 8 -2.16 21.60 25.61
N ILE A 9 -2.01 20.91 24.47
CA ILE A 9 -3.18 20.45 23.69
C ILE A 9 -3.68 19.13 24.29
N ARG A 10 -4.37 19.21 25.42
CA ARG A 10 -5.19 18.14 25.99
C ARG A 10 -6.61 18.70 26.22
N ASP A 11 -7.58 18.15 25.50
CA ASP A 11 -9.04 18.23 25.71
C ASP A 11 -9.70 19.62 25.85
N HIS A 12 -9.56 20.45 24.82
CA HIS A 12 -10.51 21.55 24.62
C HIS A 12 -11.41 21.27 23.41
N HIS A 13 -12.65 20.83 23.69
CA HIS A 13 -13.70 20.85 22.69
C HIS A 13 -14.03 22.30 22.33
N PHE A 14 -13.87 22.68 21.07
CA PHE A 14 -14.29 23.98 20.56
C PHE A 14 -15.41 23.81 19.53
N SER A 15 -16.33 24.77 19.50
CA SER A 15 -17.42 24.83 18.53
C SER A 15 -17.19 26.00 17.59
N VAL A 16 -17.37 25.77 16.28
CA VAL A 16 -17.27 26.80 15.25
C VAL A 16 -18.59 26.84 14.48
N SER A 17 -19.12 28.03 14.27
CA SER A 17 -20.28 28.26 13.41
C SER A 17 -19.84 28.88 12.10
N ALA A 18 -20.34 28.35 10.98
CA ALA A 18 -20.04 28.85 9.65
C ALA A 18 -21.27 28.70 8.74
N HIS A 19 -21.39 29.58 7.74
CA HIS A 19 -22.44 29.45 6.73
C HIS A 19 -22.22 28.28 5.78
N HIS A 20 -20.95 27.92 5.53
CA HIS A 20 -20.56 26.82 4.67
C HIS A 20 -19.50 25.95 5.35
N VAL A 21 -19.63 24.63 5.20
CA VAL A 21 -18.68 23.63 5.68
C VAL A 21 -18.21 22.81 4.48
N VAL A 22 -16.89 22.72 4.29
CA VAL A 22 -16.27 21.90 3.25
C VAL A 22 -15.53 20.76 3.92
N LEU A 23 -15.89 19.52 3.59
CA LEU A 23 -15.21 18.32 4.08
C LEU A 23 -14.15 17.86 3.07
N ALA A 24 -12.88 17.96 3.46
CA ALA A 24 -11.73 17.57 2.65
C ALA A 24 -10.79 16.61 3.41
N ALA A 25 -11.34 15.71 4.21
CA ALA A 25 -10.58 14.75 5.03
C ALA A 25 -10.24 13.44 4.29
N GLY A 26 -10.27 13.46 2.94
CA GLY A 26 -10.09 12.29 2.09
C GLY A 26 -11.27 11.32 2.10
N THR A 27 -11.17 10.23 1.33
CA THR A 27 -12.25 9.24 1.16
C THR A 27 -12.73 8.67 2.48
N LEU A 28 -11.80 8.22 3.33
CA LEU A 28 -12.14 7.62 4.63
C LEU A 28 -12.63 8.67 5.63
N GLY A 29 -11.89 9.77 5.82
CA GLY A 29 -12.21 10.75 6.85
C GLY A 29 -13.50 11.53 6.58
N SER A 30 -13.73 11.96 5.33
CA SER A 30 -14.98 12.66 5.00
C SER A 30 -16.19 11.73 5.12
N THR A 31 -16.05 10.46 4.73
CA THR A 31 -17.13 9.47 4.86
C THR A 31 -17.41 9.15 6.32
N GLU A 32 -16.38 8.96 7.15
CA GLU A 32 -16.52 8.74 8.60
C GLU A 32 -17.25 9.91 9.27
N ILE A 33 -16.84 11.15 8.99
CA ILE A 33 -17.48 12.35 9.57
C ILE A 33 -18.97 12.37 9.21
N LEU A 34 -19.31 12.13 7.94
CA LEU A 34 -20.69 12.13 7.48
C LEU A 34 -21.52 11.00 8.09
N LEU A 35 -20.98 9.78 8.14
CA LEU A 35 -21.65 8.63 8.76
C LEU A 35 -21.89 8.88 10.25
N ARG A 36 -20.88 9.39 10.97
CA ARG A 36 -21.03 9.77 12.38
C ARG A 36 -22.03 10.91 12.59
N SER A 37 -22.08 11.88 11.68
CA SER A 37 -23.08 12.96 11.72
C SER A 37 -24.49 12.46 11.45
N ARG A 38 -24.66 11.42 10.61
CA ARG A 38 -25.95 10.75 10.37
C ARG A 38 -26.51 10.15 11.65
N GLU A 39 -25.69 9.45 12.42
CA GLU A 39 -26.07 8.92 13.74
C GLU A 39 -26.48 10.03 14.73
N LYS A 40 -25.94 11.24 14.55
CA LYS A 40 -26.30 12.42 15.35
C LYS A 40 -27.48 13.22 14.76
N GLY A 41 -28.18 12.69 13.77
CA GLY A 41 -29.42 13.25 13.22
C GLY A 41 -29.27 14.08 11.95
N LEU A 42 -28.08 14.16 11.34
CA LEU A 42 -27.92 14.80 10.04
C LEU A 42 -28.56 13.92 8.95
N LYS A 43 -29.58 14.45 8.25
CA LYS A 43 -30.23 13.73 7.14
C LYS A 43 -29.29 13.64 5.95
N LEU A 44 -28.87 12.43 5.61
CA LEU A 44 -27.99 12.13 4.48
C LEU A 44 -28.58 11.01 3.62
N SER A 45 -28.08 10.85 2.40
CA SER A 45 -28.52 9.79 1.49
C SER A 45 -28.17 8.39 2.04
N ASN A 46 -29.02 7.40 1.74
CA ASN A 46 -28.73 6.00 2.00
C ASN A 46 -27.58 5.45 1.15
N GLN A 47 -27.12 6.20 0.12
CA GLN A 47 -25.94 5.85 -0.67
C GLN A 47 -24.61 6.18 0.04
N LEU A 48 -24.64 6.93 1.16
CA LEU A 48 -23.43 7.25 1.91
C LEU A 48 -22.82 5.97 2.50
N GLY A 49 -21.53 5.74 2.20
CA GLY A 49 -20.80 4.55 2.60
C GLY A 49 -20.69 3.52 1.47
N SER A 50 -21.60 3.54 0.51
CA SER A 50 -21.60 2.61 -0.62
C SER A 50 -20.61 2.97 -1.71
N ARG A 51 -20.30 1.98 -2.54
CA ARG A 51 -19.43 2.12 -3.71
C ARG A 51 -17.98 2.49 -3.39
N PHE A 52 -17.45 2.00 -2.28
CA PHE A 52 -16.03 2.13 -1.99
C PHE A 52 -15.20 1.29 -2.97
N SER A 53 -14.14 1.91 -3.48
CA SER A 53 -13.23 1.36 -4.48
C SER A 53 -11.79 1.50 -3.97
N GLY A 54 -11.00 0.45 -4.19
CA GLY A 54 -9.55 0.44 -4.03
C GLY A 54 -8.80 0.85 -5.29
N ASN A 55 -9.49 1.45 -6.27
CA ASN A 55 -8.98 1.88 -7.58
C ASN A 55 -8.62 0.75 -8.55
N GLY A 56 -8.77 -0.52 -8.15
CA GLY A 56 -8.34 -1.68 -8.97
C GLY A 56 -6.82 -1.79 -9.17
N ASP A 57 -6.02 -1.12 -8.32
CA ASP A 57 -4.56 -1.15 -8.38
C ASP A 57 -3.99 -2.34 -7.60
N MET A 58 -3.00 -3.01 -8.19
CA MET A 58 -2.30 -4.14 -7.59
C MET A 58 -0.80 -4.04 -7.84
N ILE A 59 0.00 -4.40 -6.84
CA ILE A 59 1.46 -4.46 -6.94
C ILE A 59 1.89 -5.92 -6.78
N TRP A 60 2.72 -6.38 -7.69
CA TRP A 60 3.24 -7.74 -7.70
C TRP A 60 4.77 -7.74 -7.76
N ALA A 61 5.39 -8.77 -7.20
CA ALA A 61 6.82 -8.97 -7.31
C ALA A 61 7.15 -10.36 -7.84
N GLY A 62 7.97 -10.41 -8.89
CA GLY A 62 8.59 -11.65 -9.35
C GLY A 62 9.93 -11.81 -8.66
N TYR A 63 9.99 -12.61 -7.58
CA TYR A 63 11.17 -12.76 -6.72
C TYR A 63 12.23 -13.70 -7.32
N GLN A 64 13.51 -13.31 -7.26
CA GLN A 64 14.67 -14.11 -7.66
C GLN A 64 14.53 -14.74 -9.07
N GLN A 65 14.22 -13.92 -10.07
CA GLN A 65 14.13 -14.34 -11.46
C GLN A 65 15.52 -14.60 -12.07
N LYS A 66 15.53 -15.25 -13.24
CA LYS A 66 16.78 -15.58 -13.95
C LYS A 66 17.58 -14.33 -14.32
N ASP A 67 16.91 -13.34 -14.89
CA ASP A 67 17.56 -12.13 -15.39
C ASP A 67 17.61 -11.04 -14.32
N LYS A 68 18.66 -10.23 -14.39
CA LYS A 68 18.88 -9.12 -13.47
C LYS A 68 18.01 -7.93 -13.88
N VAL A 69 17.35 -7.30 -12.89
CA VAL A 69 16.41 -6.19 -13.08
C VAL A 69 16.91 -4.91 -12.42
N ASN A 70 17.46 -5.00 -11.20
CA ASN A 70 17.75 -3.87 -10.31
C ASN A 70 16.50 -3.02 -10.01
N PRO A 71 15.56 -3.52 -9.20
CA PRO A 71 14.27 -2.87 -8.99
C PRO A 71 14.37 -1.53 -8.26
N GLY A 72 15.47 -1.23 -7.58
CA GLY A 72 15.60 -0.01 -6.80
C GLY A 72 16.94 0.07 -6.09
N SER A 73 17.06 1.05 -5.19
CA SER A 73 18.28 1.32 -4.43
C SER A 73 17.95 1.91 -3.07
N GLU A 74 18.86 1.78 -2.12
CA GLU A 74 18.74 2.41 -0.82
C GLU A 74 18.70 3.94 -0.88
N ALA A 75 17.96 4.56 0.04
CA ALA A 75 17.78 6.02 0.08
C ALA A 75 19.09 6.80 0.27
N HIS A 76 20.05 6.25 1.00
CA HIS A 76 21.34 6.89 1.30
C HIS A 76 22.32 6.86 0.12
N GLN A 77 22.10 6.01 -0.89
CA GLN A 77 22.98 5.92 -2.05
C GLN A 77 22.84 7.16 -2.94
N ALA A 78 23.94 7.68 -3.46
CA ALA A 78 23.93 8.85 -4.33
C ALA A 78 23.22 8.54 -5.66
N TYR A 79 22.44 9.50 -6.20
CA TYR A 79 21.60 9.27 -7.39
C TYR A 79 22.39 8.69 -8.58
N ALA A 80 23.58 9.22 -8.86
CA ALA A 80 24.45 8.77 -9.95
C ALA A 80 24.92 7.30 -9.82
N GLU A 81 24.88 6.74 -8.60
CA GLU A 81 25.35 5.38 -8.31
C GLU A 81 24.23 4.35 -8.32
N ARG A 82 22.96 4.78 -8.24
CA ARG A 82 21.80 3.89 -8.08
C ARG A 82 21.61 2.94 -9.26
N LYS A 83 21.98 3.35 -10.47
CA LYS A 83 21.79 2.57 -11.72
C LYS A 83 20.34 2.06 -11.90
N VAL A 84 19.37 2.81 -11.37
CA VAL A 84 17.94 2.55 -11.51
C VAL A 84 17.40 3.46 -12.62
N GLY A 85 16.65 2.89 -13.55
CA GLY A 85 16.02 3.64 -14.65
C GLY A 85 14.80 4.48 -14.21
N PRO A 86 14.03 5.01 -15.17
CA PRO A 86 12.72 5.59 -14.90
C PRO A 86 11.81 4.59 -14.17
N THR A 87 10.83 5.11 -13.42
CA THR A 87 9.92 4.25 -12.65
C THR A 87 9.15 3.28 -13.53
N ILE A 88 8.64 3.71 -14.68
CA ILE A 88 7.92 2.84 -15.63
C ILE A 88 8.61 2.98 -16.99
N THR A 89 8.91 1.86 -17.64
CA THR A 89 9.57 1.84 -18.96
C THR A 89 8.76 1.10 -20.02
N ALA A 90 7.90 0.18 -19.62
CA ALA A 90 7.11 -0.66 -20.50
C ALA A 90 5.69 -0.88 -19.95
N MET A 91 4.76 -1.11 -20.87
CA MET A 91 3.37 -1.41 -20.55
C MET A 91 2.83 -2.49 -21.49
N LEU A 92 2.18 -3.48 -20.90
CA LEU A 92 1.32 -4.43 -21.59
C LEU A 92 -0.13 -3.96 -21.45
N ASP A 93 -0.72 -3.49 -22.55
CA ASP A 93 -2.11 -3.09 -22.59
C ASP A 93 -3.01 -4.28 -22.94
N LEU A 94 -3.81 -4.73 -21.97
CA LEU A 94 -4.73 -5.87 -22.10
C LEU A 94 -6.20 -5.45 -22.08
N ARG A 95 -6.50 -4.15 -22.10
CA ARG A 95 -7.87 -3.64 -21.96
C ARG A 95 -8.84 -4.15 -23.02
N GLN A 96 -8.34 -4.45 -24.22
CA GLN A 96 -9.11 -5.00 -25.35
C GLN A 96 -8.77 -6.47 -25.65
N ARG A 97 -7.87 -7.08 -24.87
CA ARG A 97 -7.28 -8.40 -25.14
C ARG A 97 -7.53 -9.44 -24.04
N SER A 98 -8.23 -9.04 -22.98
CA SER A 98 -8.55 -9.86 -21.82
C SER A 98 -10.04 -9.68 -21.48
N PRO A 99 -10.75 -10.75 -21.06
CA PRO A 99 -12.11 -10.63 -20.54
C PRO A 99 -12.18 -9.75 -19.27
N HIS A 100 -11.06 -9.57 -18.58
CA HIS A 100 -10.89 -8.63 -17.48
C HIS A 100 -9.98 -7.50 -17.99
N PRO A 101 -10.50 -6.33 -18.36
CA PRO A 101 -9.69 -5.23 -18.87
C PRO A 101 -8.69 -4.73 -17.82
N HIS A 102 -7.40 -4.74 -18.14
CA HIS A 102 -6.35 -4.21 -17.28
C HIS A 102 -5.10 -3.82 -18.08
N VAL A 103 -4.17 -3.12 -17.44
CA VAL A 103 -2.81 -2.89 -17.94
C VAL A 103 -1.81 -3.46 -16.93
N VAL A 104 -0.66 -3.91 -17.42
CA VAL A 104 0.49 -4.30 -16.61
C VAL A 104 1.67 -3.41 -16.96
N GLN A 105 2.34 -2.84 -15.97
CA GLN A 105 3.51 -1.99 -16.14
C GLN A 105 4.67 -2.54 -15.31
N ASP A 106 5.89 -2.40 -15.81
CA ASP A 106 7.07 -2.58 -14.96
C ASP A 106 7.20 -1.42 -13.98
N ALA A 107 7.93 -1.64 -12.89
CA ALA A 107 8.16 -0.61 -11.89
C ALA A 107 9.57 -0.65 -11.31
N ALA A 108 10.15 0.54 -11.11
CA ALA A 108 11.23 0.76 -10.16
C ALA A 108 10.67 1.23 -8.81
N VAL A 109 11.21 0.67 -7.74
CA VAL A 109 10.87 0.98 -6.35
C VAL A 109 11.55 2.30 -5.95
N PRO A 110 10.78 3.30 -5.48
CA PRO A 110 11.35 4.53 -4.95
C PRO A 110 12.30 4.26 -3.80
N ALA A 111 13.42 4.98 -3.74
CA ALA A 111 14.49 4.69 -2.78
C ALA A 111 14.05 4.74 -1.31
N GLY A 112 13.08 5.60 -0.97
CA GLY A 112 12.49 5.68 0.38
C GLY A 112 11.64 4.47 0.77
N LEU A 113 11.15 3.70 -0.21
CA LEU A 113 10.35 2.48 0.01
C LEU A 113 11.16 1.20 -0.20
N TYR A 114 12.40 1.30 -0.70
CA TYR A 114 13.21 0.13 -1.09
C TYR A 114 13.43 -0.86 0.06
N ARG A 115 13.65 -0.35 1.27
CA ARG A 115 13.82 -1.17 2.47
C ARG A 115 12.54 -1.96 2.81
N VAL A 116 11.39 -1.28 2.83
CA VAL A 116 10.08 -1.91 3.11
C VAL A 116 9.75 -2.94 2.05
N PHE A 117 9.96 -2.60 0.77
CA PHE A 117 9.79 -3.50 -0.34
C PHE A 117 10.64 -4.77 -0.18
N SER A 118 11.94 -4.60 0.11
CA SER A 118 12.90 -5.70 0.27
C SER A 118 12.48 -6.69 1.35
N GLU A 119 12.06 -6.19 2.50
CA GLU A 119 11.57 -7.00 3.61
C GLU A 119 10.25 -7.71 3.26
N LEU A 120 9.31 -7.00 2.63
CA LEU A 120 8.01 -7.54 2.26
C LEU A 120 8.14 -8.69 1.27
N VAL A 121 8.86 -8.50 0.16
CA VAL A 121 8.99 -9.56 -0.86
C VAL A 121 9.75 -10.77 -0.36
N THR A 122 10.77 -10.55 0.48
CA THR A 122 11.52 -11.66 1.11
C THR A 122 10.61 -12.44 2.05
N THR A 123 9.88 -11.75 2.94
CA THR A 123 8.94 -12.38 3.89
C THR A 123 7.83 -13.15 3.16
N THR A 124 7.23 -12.57 2.12
CA THR A 124 6.24 -13.27 1.29
C THR A 124 6.83 -14.52 0.64
N ASN A 125 8.08 -14.47 0.17
CA ASN A 125 8.77 -15.64 -0.38
C ASN A 125 9.01 -16.72 0.69
N VAL A 126 9.34 -16.36 1.94
CA VAL A 126 9.45 -17.32 3.05
C VAL A 126 8.13 -18.05 3.27
N LEU A 127 7.02 -17.32 3.36
CA LEU A 127 5.68 -17.91 3.51
C LEU A 127 5.34 -18.83 2.33
N TYR A 128 5.62 -18.39 1.10
CA TYR A 128 5.41 -19.18 -0.11
C TYR A 128 6.24 -20.47 -0.12
N ARG A 129 7.51 -20.41 0.30
CA ARG A 129 8.38 -21.59 0.44
C ARG A 129 7.88 -22.53 1.53
N MET A 130 7.50 -22.01 2.70
CA MET A 130 6.96 -22.81 3.80
C MET A 130 5.70 -23.58 3.37
N ALA A 131 4.79 -22.92 2.66
CA ALA A 131 3.58 -23.55 2.14
C ALA A 131 3.85 -24.66 1.10
N ARG A 132 5.05 -24.71 0.52
CA ARG A 132 5.44 -25.67 -0.54
C ARG A 132 6.56 -26.63 -0.14
N ARG A 133 7.11 -26.49 1.07
CA ARG A 133 8.27 -27.27 1.50
C ARG A 133 7.85 -28.71 1.82
N SER A 134 8.59 -29.67 1.28
CA SER A 134 8.57 -31.04 1.78
C SER A 134 9.44 -31.14 3.05
N PRO A 135 9.09 -31.97 4.05
CA PRO A 135 9.79 -32.02 5.34
C PRO A 135 11.31 -32.28 5.29
N ASP A 136 11.82 -32.90 4.21
CA ASP A 136 13.20 -33.38 4.11
C ASP A 136 14.23 -32.34 3.61
N GLU A 137 13.83 -31.14 3.21
CA GLU A 137 14.75 -30.13 2.66
C GLU A 137 15.39 -29.24 3.75
N ARG A 138 15.86 -29.81 4.86
CA ARG A 138 16.67 -29.05 5.84
C ARG A 138 18.13 -29.07 5.42
N SER A 139 18.54 -28.07 4.64
CA SER A 139 19.95 -27.85 4.33
C SER A 139 20.69 -27.35 5.58
N THR A 140 21.46 -28.21 6.23
CA THR A 140 22.24 -27.92 7.44
C THR A 140 23.60 -27.24 7.17
N GLN A 141 23.78 -26.59 6.01
CA GLN A 141 25.08 -26.09 5.54
C GLN A 141 25.03 -24.69 4.92
N LEU A 142 24.14 -23.80 5.37
CA LEU A 142 24.12 -22.43 4.85
C LEU A 142 24.83 -21.49 5.82
N GLN A 143 25.91 -20.86 5.37
CA GLN A 143 26.61 -19.77 6.08
C GLN A 143 25.77 -18.49 6.19
N ILE A 144 24.72 -18.37 5.36
CA ILE A 144 23.81 -17.22 5.27
C ILE A 144 22.39 -17.76 5.35
N ASP A 145 21.54 -17.15 6.19
CA ASP A 145 20.14 -17.52 6.31
C ASP A 145 19.41 -17.37 4.95
N PRO A 146 18.90 -18.46 4.36
CA PRO A 146 18.23 -18.42 3.06
C PRO A 146 16.90 -17.66 3.08
N ASP A 147 16.35 -17.39 4.26
CA ASP A 147 15.09 -16.70 4.47
C ASP A 147 15.28 -15.21 4.84
N ALA A 148 16.54 -14.77 4.99
CA ALA A 148 16.88 -13.36 5.19
C ALA A 148 16.95 -12.58 3.87
N VAL A 149 16.83 -11.25 3.97
CA VAL A 149 16.96 -10.34 2.81
C VAL A 149 18.33 -10.53 2.16
N ASN A 150 18.33 -10.90 0.89
CA ASN A 150 19.54 -11.13 0.11
C ASN A 150 19.66 -10.13 -1.06
N PRO A 151 20.66 -9.23 -1.05
CA PRO A 151 20.85 -8.23 -2.11
C PRO A 151 20.96 -8.83 -3.53
N SER A 152 21.55 -10.02 -3.68
CA SER A 152 21.65 -10.68 -4.98
C SER A 152 20.30 -11.18 -5.47
N HIS A 153 19.42 -11.65 -4.57
CA HIS A 153 18.06 -12.05 -4.95
C HIS A 153 17.23 -10.82 -5.32
N LEU A 154 17.35 -9.73 -4.55
CA LEU A 154 16.65 -8.48 -4.81
C LEU A 154 17.02 -7.85 -6.16
N GLN A 155 18.29 -7.91 -6.58
CA GLN A 155 18.70 -7.46 -7.91
C GLN A 155 18.01 -8.23 -9.05
N HIS A 156 17.50 -9.42 -8.76
CA HIS A 156 16.76 -10.30 -9.65
C HIS A 156 15.26 -10.30 -9.37
N THR A 157 14.77 -9.36 -8.56
CA THR A 157 13.34 -9.22 -8.27
C THR A 157 12.75 -8.10 -9.13
N ALA A 158 11.72 -8.38 -9.91
CA ALA A 158 10.98 -7.35 -10.66
C ALA A 158 9.74 -6.92 -9.88
N VAL A 159 9.30 -5.68 -10.11
CA VAL A 159 8.03 -5.16 -9.60
C VAL A 159 7.12 -4.84 -10.78
N TYR A 160 5.85 -5.20 -10.64
CA TYR A 160 4.83 -4.93 -11.64
C TYR A 160 3.65 -4.23 -11.01
N LEU A 161 3.11 -3.24 -11.70
CA LEU A 161 1.85 -2.59 -11.38
C LEU A 161 0.79 -3.17 -12.30
N THR A 162 -0.35 -3.55 -11.75
CA THR A 162 -1.54 -3.91 -12.53
C THR A 162 -2.64 -2.93 -12.17
N MET A 163 -3.25 -2.32 -13.19
CA MET A 163 -4.37 -1.40 -13.01
C MET A 163 -5.55 -1.99 -13.76
N GLY A 164 -6.54 -2.46 -13.00
CA GLY A 164 -7.76 -3.07 -13.49
C GLY A 164 -9.01 -2.29 -13.07
N LEU A 165 -10.16 -2.92 -13.24
CA LEU A 165 -11.41 -2.45 -12.66
C LEU A 165 -11.67 -3.21 -11.37
N ASP A 166 -12.01 -2.50 -10.30
CA ASP A 166 -12.77 -3.10 -9.20
C ASP A 166 -14.26 -2.76 -9.38
N GLU A 167 -15.13 -3.61 -8.84
CA GLU A 167 -16.58 -3.42 -8.99
C GLU A 167 -17.11 -2.26 -8.13
N ALA A 168 -16.22 -1.59 -7.38
CA ALA A 168 -16.59 -0.69 -6.29
C ALA A 168 -17.66 -1.32 -5.38
N ALA A 169 -17.52 -2.60 -5.04
CA ALA A 169 -18.49 -3.31 -4.21
C ALA A 169 -18.21 -3.15 -2.70
N GLY A 170 -17.29 -2.25 -2.33
CA GLY A 170 -16.96 -1.98 -0.93
C GLY A 170 -18.02 -1.12 -0.26
N GLU A 171 -18.22 -1.37 1.02
CA GLU A 171 -19.10 -0.60 1.90
C GLU A 171 -18.29 -0.04 3.06
N MET A 172 -18.55 1.21 3.44
CA MET A 172 -17.99 1.87 4.61
C MET A 172 -19.10 2.08 5.63
N GLU A 173 -18.89 1.52 6.81
CA GLU A 173 -19.78 1.67 7.95
C GLU A 173 -19.06 2.39 9.10
N TYR A 174 -19.82 3.18 9.84
CA TYR A 174 -19.30 3.80 11.05
C TYR A 174 -19.50 2.84 12.22
N VAL A 175 -18.39 2.39 12.80
CA VAL A 175 -18.37 1.60 14.02
C VAL A 175 -18.05 2.55 15.19
N PRO A 176 -18.99 2.80 16.12
CA PRO A 176 -18.69 3.56 17.32
C PRO A 176 -17.62 2.83 18.14
N LYS A 177 -16.74 3.59 18.80
CA LYS A 177 -15.86 2.98 19.80
C LYS A 177 -16.67 2.63 21.05
N ASP A 178 -16.44 1.44 21.58
CA ASP A 178 -16.97 1.00 22.86
C ASP A 178 -16.32 1.80 24.02
N GLU A 179 -16.85 1.69 25.25
CA GLU A 179 -16.34 2.42 26.43
C GLU A 179 -14.84 2.14 26.72
N ASP A 180 -14.33 0.99 26.27
CA ASP A 180 -12.92 0.58 26.39
C ASP A 180 -12.04 1.00 25.19
N GLY A 181 -12.59 1.71 24.20
CA GLY A 181 -11.86 2.25 23.06
C GLY A 181 -11.56 1.26 21.93
N HIS A 182 -12.14 0.06 21.99
CA HIS A 182 -12.13 -0.90 20.88
C HIS A 182 -13.24 -0.56 19.88
N GLY A 183 -12.95 -0.75 18.60
CA GLY A 183 -13.88 -0.60 17.48
C GLY A 183 -13.52 -1.59 16.39
#